data_AF-A0A527E6T8-F1
#
_entry.id   AF-A0A527E6T8-F1
#
_cell.length_a   1.000
_cell.length_b   1.000
_cell.length_c   1.000
_cell.angle_alpha   90.00
_cell.angle_beta   90.00
_cell.angle_gamma   90.00
#
_symmetry.space_group_name_H-M   'P 1'
#
loop_
_entity.id
_entity.type
_entity.pdbx_description
1 polymer ?
#
loop_
_entity_poly.entity_id
_entity_poly.type
_entity_poly.pdbx_seq_one_letter_code
_entity_poly.pdbx_strand_id
1 'polypeptide(L)' 'MSEMIDAIDTLNSAKHLFFAAQMAATDIDDMQERSAIECVLMEGLERLNAGVATLNKIGAEGDAKS' A
#
# COMPACT_ATOMS: atom_id res chain seq x y z
N MET A 1 -0.35 -17.98 -12.24
CA MET A 1 -1.17 -16.86 -12.76
C MET A 1 -2.24 -16.44 -11.74
N SER A 2 -3.00 -17.36 -11.13
CA SER A 2 -3.93 -17.05 -10.01
C SER A 2 -3.25 -16.33 -8.84
N GLU A 3 -2.17 -16.90 -8.29
CA GLU A 3 -1.50 -16.37 -7.10
C GLU A 3 -0.94 -14.94 -7.28
N MET A 4 -0.54 -14.60 -8.51
CA MET A 4 -0.07 -13.25 -8.84
C MET A 4 -1.24 -12.24 -8.87
N ILE A 5 -2.39 -12.65 -9.40
CA ILE A 5 -3.61 -11.84 -9.39
C ILE A 5 -4.11 -11.65 -7.95
N ASP A 6 -4.12 -12.73 -7.16
CA ASP A 6 -4.52 -12.69 -5.74
C ASP A 6 -3.61 -11.77 -4.91
N ALA A 7 -2.30 -11.77 -5.19
CA ALA A 7 -1.35 -10.86 -4.56
C ALA A 7 -1.61 -9.39 -4.93
N ILE A 8 -1.94 -9.12 -6.20
CA ILE A 8 -2.26 -7.76 -6.67
C ILE A 8 -3.56 -7.26 -6.05
N ASP A 9 -4.59 -8.11 -5.95
CA ASP A 9 -5.87 -7.74 -5.35
C ASP A 9 -5.74 -7.48 -3.84
N THR A 10 -4.92 -8.28 -3.15
CA THR A 10 -4.57 -8.06 -1.74
C THR A 10 -3.86 -6.71 -1.56
N LEU A 11 -2.95 -6.37 -2.47
CA LEU A 11 -2.19 -5.12 -2.45
C LEU A 11 -3.07 -3.90 -2.73
N ASN A 12 -4.02 -4.02 -3.65
CA ASN A 12 -5.02 -2.98 -3.93
C ASN A 12 -5.95 -2.79 -2.72
N SER A 13 -6.38 -3.88 -2.08
CA SER A 13 -7.17 -3.81 -0.84
C SER A 13 -6.40 -3.13 0.28
N ALA A 14 -5.10 -3.42 0.43
CA ALA A 14 -4.23 -2.73 1.37
C ALA A 14 -4.13 -1.22 1.09
N LYS A 15 -4.04 -0.80 -0.18
CA LYS A 15 -4.10 0.63 -0.56
C LYS A 15 -5.42 1.28 -0.15
N HIS A 16 -6.55 0.61 -0.36
CA HIS A 16 -7.85 1.14 0.02
C HIS A 16 -7.98 1.32 1.54
N LEU A 17 -7.60 0.30 2.32
CA LEU A 17 -7.58 0.38 3.79
C LEU A 17 -6.66 1.49 4.29
N PHE A 18 -5.54 1.68 3.62
CA PHE A 18 -4.59 2.74 3.95
C PHE A 18 -5.18 4.15 3.79
N PHE A 19 -5.87 4.43 2.67
CA PHE A 19 -6.55 5.72 2.49
C PHE A 19 -7.72 5.91 3.46
N ALA A 20 -8.44 4.82 3.79
CA ALA A 20 -9.47 4.87 4.82
C ALA A 20 -8.88 5.22 6.19
N ALA A 21 -7.72 4.66 6.56
CA ALA A 21 -7.02 5.00 7.79
C ALA A 21 -6.54 6.46 7.82
N GLN A 22 -6.07 7.02 6.70
CA GLN A 22 -5.75 8.45 6.60
C GLN A 22 -6.98 9.34 6.82
N MET A 23 -8.13 8.99 6.23
CA MET A 23 -9.36 9.77 6.47
C MET A 23 -9.81 9.65 7.92
N ALA A 24 -9.77 8.45 8.51
CA ALA A 24 -10.09 8.26 9.92
C ALA A 24 -9.14 9.04 10.85
N ALA A 25 -7.87 9.21 10.46
CA ALA A 25 -6.93 10.03 11.22
C ALA A 25 -7.31 11.52 11.23
N THR A 26 -8.06 12.02 10.24
CA THR A 26 -8.52 13.43 10.25
C THR A 26 -9.54 13.74 11.34
N ASP A 27 -10.20 12.71 11.88
CA ASP A 27 -11.15 12.83 13.00
C ASP A 27 -10.44 12.88 14.37
N ILE A 28 -9.10 12.80 14.41
CA ILE A 28 -8.31 12.88 15.64
C ILE A 28 -8.09 14.34 16.02
N ASP A 29 -8.67 14.75 17.15
CA ASP A 29 -8.56 16.11 17.68
C ASP A 29 -7.15 16.44 18.21
N ASP A 30 -6.44 15.44 18.74
CA ASP A 30 -5.08 15.63 19.25
C ASP A 30 -4.09 15.72 18.07
N MET A 31 -3.51 16.91 17.90
CA MET A 31 -2.57 17.19 16.80
C MET A 31 -1.27 16.36 16.89
N GLN A 32 -0.81 15.99 18.08
CA GLN A 32 0.38 15.16 18.23
C GLN A 32 0.09 13.71 17.85
N GLU A 33 -1.03 13.16 18.33
CA GLU A 33 -1.47 11.80 17.95
C GLU A 33 -1.74 11.71 16.45
N ARG A 34 -2.41 12.70 15.87
CA ARG A 34 -2.66 12.77 14.43
C ARG A 34 -1.36 12.80 13.64
N SER A 35 -0.40 13.65 14.02
CA SER A 35 0.90 13.76 13.35
C SER A 35 1.70 12.46 13.42
N ALA A 36 1.68 11.77 14.58
CA ALA A 36 2.33 10.47 14.73
C ALA A 36 1.72 9.41 13.81
N ILE A 37 0.39 9.38 13.69
CA ILE A 37 -0.33 8.46 12.80
C ILE A 37 -0.07 8.81 11.33
N GLU A 38 -0.13 10.08 10.95
CA GLU A 38 0.20 10.55 9.60
C GLU A 38 1.62 10.14 9.20
N CYS A 39 2.59 10.24 10.12
CA CYS A 39 3.98 9.82 9.88
C CYS A 39 4.10 8.31 9.61
N VAL A 40 3.48 7.48 10.45
CA VAL A 40 3.47 6.02 10.25
C VAL A 40 2.73 5.63 8.97
N LEU A 41 1.64 6.34 8.66
CA LEU A 41 0.90 6.12 7.43
C LEU A 41 1.81 6.46 6.22
N MET A 42 2.45 7.63 6.17
CA MET A 42 3.35 7.98 5.08
C MET A 42 4.44 6.92 4.82
N GLU A 43 5.10 6.43 5.87
CA GLU A 43 6.10 5.36 5.73
C GLU A 43 5.47 4.05 5.21
N GLY A 44 4.27 3.72 5.68
CA GLY A 44 3.50 2.58 5.18
C GLY A 44 3.17 2.68 3.68
N LEU A 45 2.79 3.87 3.21
CA LEU A 45 2.49 4.12 1.79
C LEU A 45 3.73 3.94 0.91
N GLU A 46 4.87 4.45 1.34
CA GLU A 46 6.14 4.32 0.61
C GLU A 46 6.53 2.84 0.45
N ARG A 47 6.45 2.06 1.54
CA ARG A 47 6.73 0.62 1.50
C ARG A 47 5.74 -0.15 0.63
N LEU A 48 4.46 0.20 0.69
CA LEU A 48 3.42 -0.40 -0.14
C LEU A 48 3.68 -0.14 -1.63
N ASN A 49 4.00 1.10 -2.00
CA ASN A 49 4.33 1.46 -3.37
C ASN A 49 5.61 0.77 -3.87
N ALA A 50 6.62 0.61 -3.01
CA ALA A 50 7.82 -0.18 -3.34
C ALA A 50 7.46 -1.65 -3.63
N GLY A 51 6.61 -2.26 -2.81
CA GLY A 51 6.13 -3.63 -3.03
C GLY A 51 5.37 -3.81 -4.35
N VAL A 52 4.49 -2.86 -4.70
CA VAL A 52 3.80 -2.82 -6.00
C VAL A 52 4.81 -2.76 -7.15
N ALA A 53 5.82 -1.88 -7.05
CA ALA A 53 6.83 -1.73 -8.09
C ALA A 53 7.66 -3.02 -8.28
N THR A 54 8.02 -3.69 -7.18
CA THR A 54 8.71 -4.98 -7.23
C THR A 54 7.86 -6.05 -7.91
N LEU A 55 6.58 -6.17 -7.56
CA LEU A 55 5.68 -7.16 -8.17
C LEU A 55 5.48 -6.89 -9.67
N ASN A 56 5.31 -5.63 -10.07
CA ASN A 56 5.21 -5.26 -11.48
C ASN A 56 6.49 -5.62 -12.26
N LYS A 57 7.66 -5.41 -11.66
CA LYS A 57 8.95 -5.79 -12.26
C LYS A 57 9.05 -7.31 -12.44
N ILE A 58 8.69 -8.09 -11.42
CA ILE A 58 8.67 -9.56 -11.51
C ILE A 58 7.69 -10.02 -12.58
N GLY A 59 6.50 -9.42 -12.66
CA GLY A 59 5.51 -9.70 -13.70
C GLY A 59 6.06 -9.47 -15.11
N ALA A 60 6.64 -8.31 -15.37
CA ALA A 60 7.22 -7.97 -16.67
C ALA A 60 8.41 -8.87 -17.05
N GLU A 61 9.27 -9.24 -16.09
CA GLU A 61 10.39 -10.14 -16.31
C GLU A 61 9.96 -11.61 -16.48
N GLY A 62 8.87 -12.02 -15.85
CA GLY A 62 8.26 -13.35 -16.02
C GLY A 62 7.58 -13.51 -17.38
N ASP A 63 6.92 -12.45 -17.87
CA ASP A 63 6.27 -12.42 -19.19
C ASP A 63 7.32 -12.42 -20.33
N ALA A 64 8.45 -11.73 -20.17
CA ALA A 64 9.54 -11.71 -21.14
C ALA A 64 10.30 -13.04 -21.31
N LYS A 65 10.07 -14.02 -20.42
CA LYS A 65 10.70 -15.36 -20.44
C LYS A 65 9.75 -16.49 -20.85
N SER A 66 8.46 -16.19 -21.06
CA SER A 66 7.46 -17.14 -21.58
C SER A 66 7.29 -16.97 -23.09
#